data_AF-A0A087MBK3-F1
#
_entry.id   AF-A0A087MBK3-F1
#
_cell.length_a   1.000
_cell.length_b   1.000
_cell.length_c   1.000
_cell.angle_alpha   90.00
_cell.angle_beta   90.00
_cell.angle_gamma   90.00
#
_symmetry.space_group_name_H-M   'P 1'
#
loop_
_entity.id
_entity.type
_entity.pdbx_description
1 polymer ?
#
loop_
_entity_poly.entity_id
_entity_poly.type
_entity_poly.pdbx_seq_one_letter_code
_entity_poly.pdbx_strand_id
1 'polypeptide(L)'
;MYPDDLEASDLFEGAKKQVVVNAYERSIEARDECIKNYGYQCVICKFDFEKIYGAIGKFFIHVHHVKPLSEIGEGYKINPIEDLRPVCPNCHAMLHKRKPSYSIEEIKK
;
A
#
# COMPACT_ATOMS: atom_id res chain seq x y z
N MET A 1 5.89 -17.45 -5.33
CA MET A 1 7.13 -16.76 -4.96
C MET A 1 6.85 -15.30 -4.72
N TYR A 2 6.79 -14.95 -3.45
CA TYR A 2 6.97 -13.58 -3.00
C TYR A 2 8.42 -13.14 -3.27
N PRO A 3 8.70 -11.83 -3.33
CA PRO A 3 10.05 -11.32 -3.59
C PRO A 3 11.11 -11.79 -2.58
N ASP A 4 10.67 -12.24 -1.41
CA ASP A 4 11.50 -12.74 -0.32
C ASP A 4 11.64 -14.28 -0.28
N ASP A 5 10.88 -15.01 -1.11
CA ASP A 5 11.00 -16.47 -1.20
C ASP A 5 12.30 -16.83 -1.94
N LEU A 6 13.21 -17.52 -1.27
CA LEU A 6 14.34 -18.20 -1.89
C LEU A 6 13.96 -19.67 -2.13
N GLU A 7 14.38 -20.25 -3.26
CA GLU A 7 14.41 -21.71 -3.45
C GLU A 7 15.44 -22.29 -2.48
N ALA A 8 15.03 -22.54 -1.24
CA ALA A 8 15.82 -23.33 -0.30
C ALA A 8 15.42 -24.80 -0.48
N SER A 9 16.39 -25.64 -0.86
CA SER A 9 16.22 -27.09 -0.97
C SER A 9 16.11 -27.80 0.39
N ASP A 10 16.09 -27.04 1.48
CA ASP A 10 15.93 -27.50 2.85
C ASP A 10 15.16 -26.44 3.65
N LEU A 11 14.27 -26.86 4.56
CA LEU A 11 13.36 -26.02 5.38
C LEU A 11 14.08 -25.16 6.44
N PHE A 12 15.32 -24.73 6.18
CA PHE A 12 16.08 -23.87 7.09
C PHE A 12 15.71 -22.40 6.85
N GLU A 13 15.02 -21.81 7.84
CA GLU A 13 14.69 -20.38 7.87
C GLU A 13 15.68 -19.60 8.78
N GLY A 14 15.80 -18.28 8.61
CA GLY A 14 16.52 -17.40 9.55
C GLY A 14 17.86 -16.82 9.07
N ALA A 15 18.27 -17.07 7.82
CA ALA A 15 19.41 -16.39 7.22
C ALA A 15 19.12 -14.88 7.05
N LYS A 16 20.02 -14.02 7.54
CA LYS A 16 19.87 -12.57 7.42
C LYS A 16 20.31 -12.11 6.04
N LYS A 17 19.39 -11.53 5.25
CA LYS A 17 19.68 -10.85 3.99
C LYS A 17 19.51 -9.35 4.19
N GLN A 18 20.51 -8.56 3.80
CA GLN A 18 20.44 -7.11 3.86
C GLN A 18 19.90 -6.58 2.52
N VAL A 19 18.75 -5.91 2.55
CA VAL A 19 18.12 -5.30 1.37
C VAL A 19 18.20 -3.79 1.52
N VAL A 20 18.91 -3.12 0.60
CA VAL A 20 18.95 -1.65 0.54
C VAL A 20 17.77 -1.21 -0.31
N VAL A 21 16.78 -0.55 0.32
CA VAL A 21 15.62 0.02 -0.37
C VAL A 21 15.72 1.54 -0.37
N ASN A 22 15.47 2.16 -1.53
CA ASN A 22 15.31 3.61 -1.61
C ASN A 22 14.00 4.00 -0.92
N ALA A 23 14.08 4.81 0.13
CA ALA A 23 12.91 5.36 0.79
C ALA A 23 12.55 6.70 0.12
N TYR A 24 11.44 6.71 -0.62
CA TYR A 24 10.84 7.96 -1.08
C TYR A 24 10.12 8.62 0.10
N GLU A 25 10.39 9.90 0.33
CA GLU A 25 9.75 10.68 1.38
C GLU A 25 8.23 10.71 1.13
N ARG A 26 7.46 10.08 2.02
CA ARG A 26 6.00 10.11 1.96
C ARG A 26 5.53 11.22 2.87
N SER A 27 4.89 12.25 2.33
CA SER A 27 4.29 13.31 3.13
C SER A 27 3.23 12.74 4.08
N ILE A 28 3.48 12.87 5.38
CA ILE A 28 2.52 12.49 6.44
C ILE A 28 1.23 13.31 6.27
N GLU A 29 1.35 14.59 5.90
CA GLU A 29 0.22 15.47 5.66
C GLU A 29 -0.67 14.96 4.52
N ALA A 30 -0.08 14.53 3.41
CA ALA A 30 -0.84 13.98 2.29
C ALA A 30 -1.59 12.68 2.67
N ARG A 31 -0.98 11.84 3.50
CA ARG A 31 -1.67 10.67 4.06
C ARG A 31 -2.85 11.12 4.92
N ASP A 32 -2.63 12.04 5.85
CA ASP A 32 -3.64 12.45 6.81
C ASP A 32 -4.81 13.17 6.15
N GLU A 33 -4.57 13.98 5.11
CA GLU A 33 -5.64 14.56 4.28
C GLU A 33 -6.44 13.48 3.54
N CYS A 34 -5.77 12.49 2.94
CA CYS A 34 -6.43 11.37 2.27
C CYS A 34 -7.34 10.61 3.24
N ILE A 35 -6.83 10.29 4.43
CA ILE A 35 -7.57 9.57 5.46
C ILE A 35 -8.69 10.44 6.07
N LYS A 36 -8.49 11.74 6.24
CA LYS A 36 -9.53 12.66 6.71
C LYS A 36 -10.71 12.70 5.72
N ASN A 37 -10.43 12.60 4.42
CA ASN A 37 -11.45 12.63 3.38
C ASN A 37 -12.13 11.26 3.16
N TYR A 38 -11.38 10.17 3.15
CA TYR A 38 -11.89 8.83 2.79
C TYR A 38 -12.13 7.89 3.98
N GLY A 39 -11.54 8.18 5.14
CA GLY A 39 -11.58 7.32 6.32
C GLY A 39 -10.62 6.14 6.26
N TYR A 40 -10.77 5.23 7.22
CA TYR A 40 -9.94 4.03 7.41
C TYR A 40 -10.47 2.77 6.71
N GLN A 41 -11.45 2.94 5.82
CA GLN A 41 -12.05 1.83 5.09
C GLN A 41 -11.36 1.61 3.75
N CYS A 42 -10.99 0.37 3.45
CA CYS A 42 -10.41 0.00 2.15
C CYS A 42 -11.40 0.32 1.02
N VAL A 43 -10.96 1.08 0.00
CA VAL A 43 -11.85 1.45 -1.12
C VAL A 43 -12.22 0.27 -2.02
N ILE A 44 -11.41 -0.79 -2.03
CA ILE A 44 -11.60 -2.01 -2.83
C ILE A 44 -12.56 -2.97 -2.12
N CYS A 45 -12.17 -3.52 -0.97
CA CYS A 45 -12.91 -4.59 -0.30
C CYS A 45 -13.74 -4.14 0.90
N LYS A 46 -13.78 -2.83 1.19
CA LYS A 46 -14.53 -2.24 2.32
C LYS A 46 -14.12 -2.72 3.71
N PHE A 47 -12.98 -3.42 3.81
CA PHE A 47 -12.41 -3.84 5.09
C PHE A 47 -12.00 -2.65 5.95
N ASP A 48 -12.26 -2.75 7.25
CA ASP A 48 -11.97 -1.74 8.26
C ASP A 48 -11.34 -2.46 9.46
N PHE A 49 -10.09 -2.11 9.77
CA PHE A 49 -9.32 -2.79 10.80
C PHE A 49 -9.84 -2.49 12.21
N GLU A 50 -10.32 -1.28 12.47
CA GLU A 50 -10.87 -0.92 13.77
C GLU A 50 -12.17 -1.67 14.03
N LYS A 51 -13.02 -1.85 13.01
CA LYS A 51 -14.26 -2.63 13.13
C LYS A 51 -14.02 -4.11 13.40
N ILE A 52 -12.97 -4.71 12.81
CA ILE A 52 -12.72 -6.15 12.91
C ILE A 52 -11.83 -6.50 14.10
N TYR A 53 -10.81 -5.69 14.37
CA TYR A 53 -9.78 -5.98 15.38
C TYR A 53 -9.86 -5.04 16.59
N GLY A 54 -10.77 -4.07 16.62
CA GLY A 54 -10.89 -3.12 17.72
C GLY A 54 -9.70 -2.17 17.80
N ALA A 55 -9.29 -1.82 19.02
CA ALA A 55 -8.27 -0.79 19.28
C ALA A 55 -6.92 -1.04 18.59
N ILE A 56 -6.52 -2.31 18.41
CA ILE A 56 -5.25 -2.65 17.73
C ILE A 56 -5.30 -2.37 16.23
N GLY A 57 -6.48 -2.32 15.63
CA GLY A 57 -6.69 -1.96 14.23
C GLY A 57 -6.88 -0.47 14.00
N LYS A 58 -6.90 0.33 15.07
CA LYS A 58 -7.11 1.77 14.97
C LYS A 58 -5.97 2.41 14.19
N PHE A 59 -6.35 3.31 13.29
CA PHE A 59 -5.44 4.02 12.40
C PHE A 59 -4.64 3.15 11.42
N PHE A 60 -4.95 1.85 11.34
CA PHE A 60 -4.24 0.89 10.52
C PHE A 60 -4.90 0.76 9.13
N ILE A 61 -4.31 1.44 8.16
CA ILE A 61 -4.64 1.31 6.73
C ILE A 61 -3.45 1.79 5.91
N HIS A 62 -3.26 1.19 4.72
CA HIS A 62 -2.26 1.66 3.76
C HIS A 62 -2.87 2.71 2.85
N VAL A 63 -2.05 3.61 2.32
CA VAL A 63 -2.46 4.58 1.30
C VAL A 63 -1.69 4.28 0.02
N HIS A 64 -2.42 4.04 -1.06
CA HIS A 64 -1.88 3.69 -2.37
C HIS A 64 -1.98 4.90 -3.31
N HIS A 65 -0.93 5.10 -4.11
CA HIS A 65 -0.91 6.11 -5.16
C HIS A 65 -1.60 5.55 -6.40
N VAL A 66 -2.69 6.17 -6.84
CA VAL A 66 -3.43 5.76 -8.04
C VAL A 66 -2.58 5.95 -9.30
N LYS A 67 -1.79 7.02 -9.33
CA LYS A 67 -0.76 7.25 -10.36
C LYS A 67 0.61 6.84 -9.80
N PRO A 68 1.36 5.95 -10.47
CA PRO A 68 2.66 5.52 -9.96
C PRO A 68 3.63 6.70 -9.90
N LEU A 69 4.37 6.80 -8.80
CA LEU A 69 5.38 7.85 -8.58
C LEU A 69 6.43 7.91 -9.69
N SER A 70 6.67 6.83 -10.42
CA SER A 70 7.60 6.81 -11.56
C SER A 70 7.13 7.67 -12.75
N GLU A 71 5.83 7.95 -12.87
CA GLU A 71 5.28 8.86 -13.89
C GLU A 71 5.20 10.30 -13.39
N ILE A 72 5.49 10.51 -12.11
CA ILE A 72 5.37 11.78 -11.42
C ILE A 72 6.79 12.34 -11.25
N GLY A 73 7.20 13.25 -12.14
CA GLY A 73 8.55 13.84 -12.13
C GLY A 73 8.86 14.65 -10.86
N GLU A 74 10.12 15.05 -10.70
CA GLU A 74 10.57 15.92 -9.60
C GLU A 74 9.74 17.23 -9.57
N GLY A 75 9.17 17.55 -8.40
CA GLY A 75 8.39 18.79 -8.19
C GLY A 75 6.87 18.68 -8.33
N TYR A 76 6.30 17.49 -8.52
CA TYR A 76 4.84 17.33 -8.53
C TYR A 76 4.24 17.50 -7.13
N LYS A 77 3.29 18.44 -7.01
CA LYS A 77 2.47 18.59 -5.82
C LYS A 77 1.37 17.54 -5.83
N ILE A 78 1.47 16.54 -4.95
CA ILE A 78 0.46 15.49 -4.84
C ILE A 78 -0.89 16.07 -4.41
N ASN A 79 -1.97 15.59 -5.00
CA ASN A 79 -3.33 15.86 -4.53
C ASN A 79 -3.80 14.65 -3.70
N PRO A 80 -3.92 14.77 -2.35
CA PRO A 80 -4.35 13.68 -1.48
C PRO A 80 -5.71 13.07 -1.81
N ILE A 81 -6.58 13.85 -2.47
CA ILE A 81 -7.92 13.42 -2.84
C ILE A 81 -7.93 12.77 -4.22
N GLU A 82 -7.13 13.22 -5.17
CA GLU A 82 -7.15 12.64 -6.52
C GLU A 82 -6.16 11.48 -6.66
N ASP A 83 -4.98 11.61 -6.07
CA ASP A 83 -3.86 10.70 -6.33
C ASP A 83 -3.74 9.58 -5.29
N LEU A 84 -4.42 9.68 -4.14
CA LEU A 84 -4.28 8.73 -3.04
C LEU A 84 -5.59 8.02 -2.70
N ARG A 85 -5.52 6.73 -2.36
CA ARG A 85 -6.67 5.93 -1.91
C ARG A 85 -6.31 5.03 -0.73
N PRO A 86 -7.15 4.96 0.34
CA PRO A 86 -6.94 4.02 1.42
C PRO A 86 -7.25 2.58 0.96
N VAL A 87 -6.30 1.68 1.17
CA VAL A 87 -6.40 0.25 0.84
C VAL A 87 -5.86 -0.60 1.98
N CYS A 88 -6.43 -1.79 2.19
CA CYS A 88 -5.87 -2.72 3.16
C CYS A 88 -4.55 -3.32 2.63
N PRO A 89 -3.65 -3.82 3.49
CA PRO A 89 -2.40 -4.45 3.09
C PRO A 89 -2.57 -5.57 2.04
N ASN A 90 -3.63 -6.36 2.15
CA ASN A 90 -3.91 -7.45 1.21
C ASN A 90 -4.25 -6.92 -0.20
N CYS A 91 -5.15 -5.94 -0.29
CA CYS A 91 -5.48 -5.30 -1.57
C CYS A 91 -4.28 -4.52 -2.13
N HIS A 92 -3.47 -3.90 -1.25
CA HIS A 92 -2.26 -3.20 -1.65
C HIS A 92 -1.25 -4.14 -2.31
N ALA A 93 -1.07 -5.33 -1.74
CA ALA A 93 -0.23 -6.37 -2.34
C ALA A 93 -0.76 -6.82 -3.72
N MET A 94 -2.08 -6.95 -3.87
CA MET A 94 -2.68 -7.33 -5.16
C MET A 94 -2.48 -6.25 -6.24
N LEU A 95 -2.61 -4.96 -5.89
CA LEU A 95 -2.35 -3.84 -6.80
C LEU A 95 -0.93 -3.90 -7.39
N HIS A 96 0.06 -4.25 -6.55
CA HIS A 96 1.47 -4.31 -6.94
C HIS A 96 1.94 -5.66 -7.49
N LYS A 97 1.03 -6.62 -7.72
CA LYS A 97 1.40 -7.95 -8.25
C LYS A 97 1.87 -7.93 -9.72
N ARG A 98 1.63 -6.82 -10.44
CA ARG A 98 2.08 -6.59 -11.82
C ARG A 98 2.76 -5.21 -11.91
N LYS A 99 3.61 -5.03 -12.93
CA LYS A 99 4.06 -3.72 -13.42
C LYS A 99 3.58 -3.52 -14.87
N PRO A 100 2.89 -2.42 -15.22
CA PRO A 100 2.32 -1.42 -14.31
C PRO A 100 1.31 -2.06 -13.33
N SER A 101 1.15 -1.43 -12.15
CA SER A 101 0.22 -1.90 -11.13
C SER A 101 -1.19 -1.98 -11.67
N TYR A 102 -2.00 -2.90 -11.13
CA TYR A 102 -3.42 -2.92 -11.43
C TYR A 102 -4.07 -1.63 -10.94
N SER A 103 -5.08 -1.18 -11.65
CA SER A 103 -6.00 -0.16 -11.17
C SER A 103 -6.92 -0.71 -10.09
N ILE A 104 -7.47 0.19 -9.28
CA ILE A 104 -8.48 -0.15 -8.28
C ILE A 104 -9.70 -0.81 -8.93
N GLU A 105 -10.10 -0.32 -10.10
CA GLU A 105 -11.24 -0.84 -10.86
C GLU A 105 -10.99 -2.26 -11.41
N GLU A 106 -9.76 -2.60 -11.79
CA GLU A 106 -9.40 -3.95 -12.25
C GLU A 106 -9.53 -5.01 -11.14
N ILE A 107 -9.26 -4.66 -9.88
CA ILE A 107 -9.29 -5.61 -8.75
C ILE A 107 -10.65 -5.62 -8.05
N LYS A 108 -11.39 -4.52 -8.12
CA LYS A 108 -12.70 -4.41 -7.49
C LYS A 108 -13.69 -5.35 -8.19
N LYS A 109 -14.28 -6.25 -7.40
CA LYS A 109 -15.34 -7.19 -7.81
C LYS A 109 -16.67 -6.78 -7.19
#